data_AF-A0A7Z0QKQ9-F1
#
_entry.id   AF-A0A7Z0QKQ9-F1
#
_cell.length_a   1.000
_cell.length_b   1.000
_cell.length_c   1.000
_cell.angle_alpha   90.00
_cell.angle_beta   90.00
_cell.angle_gamma   90.00
#
_symmetry.space_group_name_H-M   'P 1'
#
loop_
_entity.id
_entity.type
_entity.pdbx_description
1 polymer ?
#
loop_
_entity_poly.entity_id
_entity_poly.type
_entity_poly.pdbx_seq_one_letter_code
_entity_poly.pdbx_strand_id
1 'polypeptide(L)'
;MNTENIIKHLRVLWRTERIIADIRLRHLLIGLGLRAFAALIAAFGLLMIELAAYFALVHVWSAIVAASILGAINFAIAAVLFLIAGRQPSGGEIELANEIHGATIEALQLEARALHAQVTGAVHHPLNGLLPLLTPLVGIVVKSLRKSPVAPS
;
A
#
# COMPACT_ATOMS: atom_id res chain seq x y z
N MET A 1 -0.87 31.89 13.04
CA MET A 1 -1.36 30.61 12.45
C MET A 1 -2.17 29.90 13.52
N ASN A 2 -3.43 29.58 13.24
CA ASN A 2 -4.40 29.22 14.29
C ASN A 2 -4.32 27.72 14.62
N THR A 3 -3.81 27.38 15.80
CA THR A 3 -3.64 26.01 16.33
C THR A 3 -4.93 25.20 16.32
N GLU A 4 -6.09 25.87 16.44
CA GLU A 4 -7.41 25.25 16.41
C GLU A 4 -7.75 24.60 15.07
N ASN A 5 -7.31 25.20 13.96
CA ASN A 5 -7.49 24.62 12.63
C ASN A 5 -6.62 23.37 12.46
N ILE A 6 -5.37 23.42 12.93
CA ILE A 6 -4.45 22.27 12.88
C ILE A 6 -5.05 21.08 13.64
N ILE A 7 -5.60 21.29 14.84
CA ILE A 7 -6.21 20.23 15.65
C ILE A 7 -7.46 19.66 14.97
N LYS A 8 -8.29 20.49 14.32
CA LYS A 8 -9.44 20.03 13.53
C LYS A 8 -9.01 19.18 12.34
N HIS A 9 -8.03 19.63 11.55
CA HIS A 9 -7.52 18.88 10.41
C HIS A 9 -6.87 17.55 10.84
N LEU A 10 -6.09 17.55 11.94
CA LEU A 10 -5.43 16.35 12.46
C LEU A 10 -6.45 15.32 12.97
N ARG A 11 -7.54 15.76 13.60
CA ARG A 11 -8.62 14.88 14.08
C ARG A 11 -9.37 14.22 12.93
N VAL A 12 -9.59 14.96 11.84
CA VAL A 12 -10.19 14.41 10.61
C VAL A 12 -9.25 13.40 9.97
N LEU A 13 -7.95 13.73 9.85
CA LEU A 13 -6.95 12.82 9.28
C LEU A 13 -6.84 11.51 10.07
N TRP A 14 -6.75 11.61 11.40
CA TRP A 14 -6.67 10.46 12.30
C TRP A 14 -7.88 9.52 12.21
N ARG A 15 -9.08 10.08 12.00
CA ARG A 15 -10.30 9.29 11.84
C ARG A 15 -10.26 8.46 10.56
N THR A 16 -9.77 9.04 9.47
CA THR A 16 -9.62 8.35 8.18
C THR A 16 -8.55 7.27 8.25
N GLU A 17 -7.38 7.58 8.82
CA GLU A 17 -6.27 6.63 9.02
C GLU A 17 -6.71 5.41 9.85
N ARG A 18 -7.48 5.64 10.92
CA ARG A 18 -7.99 4.55 11.76
C ARG A 18 -8.94 3.60 11.00
N ILE A 19 -9.77 4.11 10.10
CA ILE A 19 -10.69 3.30 9.30
C ILE A 19 -9.90 2.44 8.28
N ILE A 20 -8.90 3.03 7.63
CA ILE A 20 -8.04 2.33 6.66
C ILE A 20 -7.24 1.23 7.36
N ALA A 21 -6.66 1.52 8.52
CA ALA A 21 -5.92 0.56 9.31
C ALA A 21 -6.79 -0.64 9.74
N ASP A 22 -8.03 -0.40 10.17
CA ASP A 22 -8.95 -1.46 10.61
C ASP A 22 -9.35 -2.40 9.46
N ILE A 23 -9.66 -1.84 8.27
CA ILE A 23 -9.99 -2.63 7.08
C ILE A 23 -8.79 -3.49 6.66
N ARG A 24 -7.59 -2.90 6.61
CA ARG A 24 -6.37 -3.62 6.22
C ARG A 24 -6.00 -4.69 7.25
N LEU A 25 -6.16 -4.40 8.53
CA LEU A 25 -5.92 -5.35 9.61
C LEU A 25 -6.88 -6.53 9.53
N ARG A 26 -8.18 -6.31 9.31
CA ARG A 26 -9.15 -7.41 9.10
C ARG A 26 -8.83 -8.26 7.89
N HIS A 27 -8.47 -7.64 6.78
CA HIS A 27 -8.11 -8.38 5.57
C HIS A 27 -6.86 -9.24 5.77
N LEU A 28 -5.85 -8.70 6.46
CA LEU A 28 -4.64 -9.44 6.83
C LEU A 28 -4.93 -10.55 7.85
N LEU A 29 -5.73 -10.29 8.88
CA LEU A 29 -6.05 -11.26 9.92
C LEU A 29 -6.86 -12.44 9.36
N ILE A 30 -7.84 -12.18 8.49
CA ILE A 30 -8.64 -13.25 7.88
C ILE A 30 -7.77 -14.04 6.89
N GLY A 31 -6.98 -13.36 6.05
CA GLY A 31 -6.09 -14.00 5.09
C GLY A 31 -4.99 -14.83 5.75
N LEU A 32 -4.35 -14.31 6.79
CA LEU A 32 -3.33 -15.02 7.57
C LEU A 32 -3.95 -16.14 8.41
N GLY A 33 -5.10 -15.90 9.03
CA GLY A 33 -5.80 -16.90 9.83
C GLY A 33 -6.18 -18.13 9.00
N LEU A 34 -6.76 -17.94 7.82
CA LEU A 34 -7.11 -19.05 6.93
C LEU A 34 -5.87 -19.78 6.41
N ARG A 35 -4.80 -19.05 6.04
CA ARG A 35 -3.54 -19.65 5.59
C ARG A 35 -2.83 -20.43 6.71
N ALA A 36 -2.80 -19.90 7.92
CA ALA A 36 -2.21 -20.57 9.08
C ALA A 36 -3.00 -21.84 9.44
N PHE A 37 -4.33 -21.77 9.41
CA PHE A 37 -5.17 -22.94 9.64
C PHE A 37 -5.00 -24.01 8.55
N ALA A 38 -4.94 -23.62 7.28
CA ALA A 38 -4.64 -24.53 6.18
C ALA A 38 -3.25 -25.17 6.33
N ALA A 39 -2.23 -24.39 6.71
CA ALA A 39 -0.89 -24.91 6.97
C ALA A 39 -0.87 -25.89 8.14
N LEU A 40 -1.64 -25.63 9.20
CA LEU A 40 -1.79 -26.54 10.34
C LEU A 40 -2.43 -27.86 9.91
N ILE A 41 -3.52 -27.81 9.15
CA ILE A 41 -4.17 -29.01 8.60
C ILE A 41 -3.20 -29.78 7.71
N ALA A 42 -2.46 -29.09 6.84
CA ALA A 42 -1.47 -29.72 5.98
C ALA A 42 -0.36 -30.42 6.79
N ALA A 43 0.13 -29.79 7.87
CA ALA A 43 1.11 -30.38 8.78
C ALA A 43 0.56 -31.64 9.46
N PHE A 44 -0.66 -31.60 9.99
CA PHE A 44 -1.31 -32.78 10.56
C PHE A 44 -1.52 -33.89 9.52
N GLY A 45 -1.95 -33.55 8.31
CA GLY A 45 -2.11 -34.50 7.22
C GLY A 45 -0.79 -35.18 6.85
N LEU A 46 0.29 -34.40 6.76
CA LEU A 46 1.63 -34.92 6.51
C LEU A 46 2.08 -35.89 7.61
N LEU A 47 1.90 -35.52 8.89
CA LEU A 47 2.22 -36.39 10.02
C LEU A 47 1.40 -37.69 10.00
N MET A 48 0.11 -37.62 9.68
CA MET A 48 -0.73 -38.82 9.60
C MET A 48 -0.31 -39.75 8.46
N ILE A 49 0.05 -39.19 7.30
CA ILE A 49 0.60 -39.96 6.17
C ILE A 49 1.92 -40.60 6.56
N GLU A 50 2.78 -39.88 7.29
CA GLU A 50 4.04 -40.41 7.78
C GLU A 50 3.84 -41.59 8.74
N LEU A 51 2.94 -41.45 9.73
CA LEU A 51 2.62 -42.56 10.63
C LEU A 51 2.05 -43.76 9.87
N ALA A 52 1.14 -43.54 8.92
CA ALA A 52 0.59 -44.60 8.10
C ALA A 52 1.67 -45.31 7.28
N ALA A 53 2.56 -44.56 6.64
CA ALA A 53 3.68 -45.09 5.87
C ALA A 53 4.65 -45.85 6.77
N TYR A 54 4.96 -45.32 7.96
CA TYR A 54 5.82 -45.98 8.95
C TYR A 54 5.24 -47.33 9.37
N PHE A 55 3.95 -47.37 9.75
CA PHE A 55 3.29 -48.61 10.15
C PHE A 55 3.17 -49.62 9.01
N ALA A 56 2.96 -49.16 7.77
CA ALA A 56 2.97 -50.02 6.59
C ALA A 56 4.38 -50.61 6.33
N LEU A 57 5.42 -49.79 6.50
CA LEU A 57 6.79 -50.19 6.17
C LEU A 57 7.40 -51.08 7.26
N VAL A 58 7.11 -50.82 8.53
CA VAL A 58 7.57 -51.65 9.66
C VAL A 58 6.92 -53.05 9.66
N HIS A 59 5.81 -53.23 8.94
CA HIS A 59 5.23 -54.55 8.74
C HIS A 59 6.12 -55.45 7.88
N VAL A 60 6.87 -54.87 6.94
CA VAL A 60 7.75 -55.60 6.02
C VAL A 60 9.21 -55.56 6.50
N TRP A 61 9.66 -54.41 7.02
CA TRP A 61 11.05 -54.12 7.40
C TRP A 61 11.18 -53.78 8.89
N SER A 62 12.40 -53.63 9.42
CA SER A 62 12.60 -53.25 10.82
C SER A 62 12.29 -51.76 11.08
N ALA A 63 11.92 -51.44 12.31
CA ALA A 63 11.62 -50.07 12.77
C ALA A 63 12.73 -49.06 12.43
N ILE A 64 14.00 -49.47 12.60
CA ILE A 64 15.17 -48.62 12.36
C ILE A 64 15.27 -48.27 10.88
N VAL A 65 15.13 -49.25 9.98
CA VAL A 65 15.23 -49.01 8.54
C VAL A 65 14.02 -48.23 8.04
N ALA A 66 12.82 -48.54 8.53
CA ALA A 66 11.61 -47.79 8.20
C ALA A 66 11.73 -46.30 8.58
N ALA A 67 12.15 -46.00 9.81
CA ALA A 67 12.37 -44.63 10.28
C ALA A 67 13.45 -43.91 9.46
N SER A 68 14.53 -44.61 9.09
CA SER A 68 15.62 -44.04 8.28
C SER A 68 15.14 -43.65 6.88
N ILE A 69 14.34 -44.49 6.22
CA ILE A 69 13.76 -44.17 4.90
C ILE A 69 12.81 -42.99 4.99
N LEU A 70 11.88 -43.01 5.94
CA LEU A 70 10.91 -41.93 6.10
C LEU A 70 11.61 -40.59 6.41
N GLY A 71 12.62 -40.62 7.28
CA GLY A 71 13.46 -39.46 7.56
C GLY A 71 14.14 -38.92 6.30
N ALA A 72 14.71 -39.79 5.48
CA ALA A 72 15.34 -39.39 4.21
C ALA A 72 14.32 -38.76 3.24
N ILE A 73 13.11 -39.32 3.14
CA ILE A 73 12.02 -38.76 2.33
C ILE A 73 11.61 -37.38 2.84
N ASN A 74 11.44 -37.20 4.16
CA ASN A 74 11.11 -35.92 4.76
C ASN A 74 12.19 -34.86 4.52
N PHE A 75 13.46 -35.23 4.62
CA PHE A 75 14.57 -34.34 4.26
C PHE A 75 14.52 -33.93 2.78
N ALA A 76 14.20 -34.86 1.88
CA ALA A 76 14.05 -34.56 0.45
C ALA A 76 12.87 -33.59 0.20
N ILE A 77 11.72 -33.82 0.85
CA ILE A 77 10.56 -32.90 0.78
C ILE A 77 10.96 -31.52 1.30
N ALA A 78 11.63 -31.44 2.46
CA ALA A 78 12.09 -30.18 3.03
C ALA A 78 13.06 -29.44 2.10
N ALA A 79 13.99 -30.14 1.45
CA ALA A 79 14.91 -29.55 0.48
C ALA A 79 14.17 -28.98 -0.74
N VAL A 80 13.17 -29.71 -1.27
CA VAL A 80 12.33 -29.22 -2.38
C VAL A 80 11.54 -27.98 -1.96
N LEU A 81 10.90 -28.01 -0.79
CA LEU A 81 10.18 -26.85 -0.25
C LEU A 81 11.10 -25.64 -0.06
N PHE A 82 12.32 -25.85 0.44
CA PHE A 82 13.32 -24.78 0.62
C PHE A 82 13.74 -24.17 -0.73
N LEU A 83 13.97 -25.01 -1.76
CA LEU A 83 14.30 -24.53 -3.11
C LEU A 83 13.15 -23.77 -3.77
N ILE A 84 11.90 -24.15 -3.50
CA ILE A 84 10.71 -23.46 -4.02
C ILE A 84 10.48 -22.16 -3.25
N ALA A 85 10.55 -22.20 -1.91
CA ALA A 85 10.39 -21.02 -1.06
C ALA A 85 11.49 -19.98 -1.31
N GLY A 86 12.72 -20.41 -1.56
CA GLY A 86 13.82 -19.53 -1.96
C GLY A 86 13.64 -18.87 -3.34
N ARG A 87 12.74 -19.41 -4.18
CA ARG A 87 12.37 -18.83 -5.48
C ARG A 87 11.15 -17.91 -5.40
N GLN A 88 10.46 -17.80 -4.26
CA GLN A 88 9.37 -16.84 -4.10
C GLN A 88 9.92 -15.41 -4.18
N PRO A 89 9.21 -14.50 -4.88
CA PRO A 89 9.74 -13.22 -5.30
C PRO A 89 9.87 -12.26 -4.12
N SER A 90 11.06 -12.26 -3.51
CA SER A 90 11.43 -11.33 -2.45
C SER A 90 12.62 -10.44 -2.82
N GLY A 91 13.23 -10.65 -3.99
CA GLY A 91 14.28 -9.78 -4.54
C GLY A 91 13.79 -8.94 -5.73
N GLY A 92 13.44 -9.61 -6.84
CA GLY A 92 13.14 -8.93 -8.11
C GLY A 92 11.82 -8.16 -8.17
N GLU A 93 10.75 -8.61 -7.49
CA GLU A 93 9.45 -7.93 -7.52
C GLU A 93 9.38 -6.73 -6.57
N ILE A 94 10.20 -6.71 -5.50
CA ILE A 94 10.33 -5.56 -4.61
C ILE A 94 11.14 -4.45 -5.30
N GLU A 95 12.17 -4.83 -6.07
CA GLU A 95 12.96 -3.91 -6.88
C GLU A 95 12.13 -3.32 -8.02
N LEU A 96 11.35 -4.14 -8.74
CA LEU A 96 10.43 -3.66 -9.77
C LEU A 96 9.29 -2.78 -9.21
N ALA A 97 8.76 -3.10 -8.03
CA ALA A 97 7.77 -2.26 -7.36
C ALA A 97 8.36 -0.91 -6.89
N ASN A 98 9.63 -0.89 -6.48
CA ASN A 98 10.35 0.33 -6.11
C ASN A 98 10.68 1.19 -7.34
N GLU A 99 11.05 0.57 -8.46
CA GLU A 99 11.24 1.24 -9.75
C GLU A 99 9.93 1.85 -10.27
N ILE A 100 8.82 1.11 -10.21
CA ILE A 100 7.50 1.61 -10.61
C ILE A 100 7.06 2.76 -9.68
N HIS A 101 7.34 2.70 -8.38
CA HIS A 101 7.04 3.78 -7.44
C HIS A 101 7.87 5.05 -7.74
N GLY A 102 9.16 4.89 -8.04
CA GLY A 102 10.04 5.97 -8.48
C GLY A 102 9.58 6.62 -9.79
N ALA A 103 9.28 5.81 -10.80
CA ALA A 103 8.78 6.27 -12.11
C ALA A 103 7.43 6.98 -11.99
N THR A 104 6.56 6.54 -11.07
CA THR A 104 5.27 7.20 -10.82
C THR A 104 5.42 8.54 -10.11
N ILE A 105 6.36 8.68 -9.17
CA ILE A 105 6.66 9.96 -8.51
C ILE A 105 7.26 10.95 -9.51
N GLU A 106 8.16 10.49 -10.38
CA GLU A 106 8.79 11.32 -11.39
C GLU A 106 7.79 11.78 -12.47
N ALA A 107 6.88 10.89 -12.89
CA ALA A 107 5.75 11.22 -13.76
C ALA A 107 4.78 12.20 -13.08
N LEU A 108 4.45 12.02 -11.80
CA LEU A 108 3.60 12.96 -11.03
C LEU A 108 4.26 14.32 -10.88
N GLN A 109 5.59 14.39 -10.72
CA GLN A 109 6.32 15.66 -10.66
C GLN A 109 6.36 16.36 -12.01
N LEU A 110 6.53 15.61 -13.11
CA LEU A 110 6.50 16.15 -14.46
C LEU A 110 5.11 16.68 -14.81
N GLU A 111 4.06 15.94 -14.44
CA GLU A 111 2.67 16.33 -14.66
C GLU A 111 2.24 17.48 -13.73
N ALA A 112 2.69 17.52 -12.48
CA ALA A 112 2.49 18.67 -11.58
C ALA A 112 3.20 19.93 -12.09
N ARG A 113 4.41 19.82 -12.66
CA ARG A 113 5.11 20.93 -13.30
C ARG A 113 4.42 21.36 -14.60
N ALA A 114 3.91 20.42 -15.40
CA ALA A 114 3.18 20.71 -16.63
C ALA A 114 1.82 21.35 -16.34
N LEU A 115 1.11 20.90 -15.31
CA LEU A 115 -0.11 21.52 -14.79
C LEU A 115 0.18 22.91 -14.24
N HIS A 116 1.26 23.10 -13.49
CA HIS A 116 1.67 24.42 -13.01
C HIS A 116 2.07 25.36 -14.15
N ALA A 117 2.76 24.86 -15.18
CA ALA A 117 3.13 25.60 -16.38
C ALA A 117 1.93 25.91 -17.29
N GLN A 118 0.93 25.01 -17.37
CA GLN A 118 -0.32 25.26 -18.08
C GLN A 118 -1.20 26.24 -17.30
N VAL A 119 -1.26 26.17 -15.97
CA VAL A 119 -2.00 27.14 -15.14
C VAL A 119 -1.32 28.51 -15.20
N THR A 120 0.00 28.60 -15.12
CA THR A 120 0.71 29.90 -15.26
C THR A 120 0.71 30.41 -16.70
N GLY A 121 0.88 29.54 -17.69
CA GLY A 121 0.80 29.88 -19.12
C GLY A 121 -0.61 30.29 -19.56
N ALA A 122 -1.64 29.60 -19.08
CA ALA A 122 -3.05 29.94 -19.31
C ALA A 122 -3.56 31.08 -18.42
N VAL A 123 -2.80 31.53 -17.42
CA VAL A 123 -3.06 32.81 -16.73
C VAL A 123 -2.36 33.96 -17.47
N HIS A 124 -1.18 33.73 -18.05
CA HIS A 124 -0.46 34.77 -18.78
C HIS A 124 -0.97 35.02 -20.21
N HIS A 125 -1.59 34.05 -20.88
CA HIS A 125 -2.12 34.23 -22.25
C HIS A 125 -3.48 34.94 -22.39
N PRO A 126 -4.51 34.74 -21.53
CA PRO A 126 -5.77 35.48 -21.67
C PRO A 126 -5.72 36.87 -21.04
N LEU A 127 -4.74 37.16 -20.18
CA LEU A 127 -4.60 38.49 -19.59
C LEU A 127 -3.98 39.48 -20.58
N ASN A 128 -3.11 39.07 -21.50
CA ASN A 128 -2.45 40.03 -22.40
C ASN A 128 -3.34 40.50 -23.58
N GLY A 129 -4.44 39.80 -23.86
CA GLY A 129 -5.41 40.19 -24.91
C GLY A 129 -6.60 41.02 -24.42
N LEU A 130 -6.82 41.12 -23.10
CA LEU A 130 -7.97 41.80 -22.50
C LEU A 130 -7.58 42.98 -21.58
N LEU A 131 -6.27 43.26 -21.45
CA LEU A 131 -5.73 44.36 -20.64
C LEU A 131 -6.31 45.76 -20.92
N PRO A 132 -6.70 46.16 -22.15
CA PRO A 132 -7.24 47.50 -22.37
C PRO A 132 -8.72 47.67 -22.00
N LEU A 133 -9.46 46.58 -21.74
CA LEU A 133 -10.93 46.65 -21.53
C LEU A 133 -11.37 46.45 -20.08
N LEU A 134 -10.53 45.88 -19.21
CA LEU A 134 -10.87 45.60 -17.80
C LEU A 134 -10.40 46.67 -16.80
N THR A 135 -9.68 47.70 -17.26
CA THR A 135 -9.24 48.84 -16.42
C THR A 135 -10.38 49.64 -15.77
N PRO A 136 -11.58 49.84 -16.35
CA PRO A 136 -12.62 50.63 -15.67
C PRO A 136 -13.38 49.84 -14.59
N LEU A 137 -13.38 48.50 -14.62
CA LEU A 137 -14.16 47.67 -13.69
C LEU A 137 -13.46 47.50 -12.33
N VAL A 138 -12.13 47.34 -12.33
CA VAL A 138 -11.35 47.20 -11.08
C VAL A 138 -11.37 48.50 -10.27
N GLY A 139 -11.37 49.66 -10.93
CA GLY A 139 -11.46 50.97 -10.26
C GLY A 139 -12.79 51.19 -9.52
N ILE A 140 -13.90 50.67 -10.06
CA ILE A 140 -15.24 50.82 -9.46
C ILE A 140 -15.37 49.94 -8.20
N VAL A 141 -14.87 48.70 -8.23
CA VAL A 141 -14.94 47.78 -7.08
C VAL A 141 -14.03 48.26 -5.94
N VAL A 142 -12.82 48.75 -6.23
CA VAL A 142 -11.92 49.28 -5.20
C VAL A 142 -12.47 50.59 -4.60
N LYS A 143 -13.14 51.44 -5.38
CA LYS A 143 -13.77 52.67 -4.87
C LYS A 143 -15.03 52.39 -4.04
N SER A 144 -15.76 51.31 -4.34
CA SER A 144 -16.89 50.82 -3.55
C SER A 144 -16.44 50.28 -2.18
N LEU A 145 -15.34 49.53 -2.14
CA LEU A 145 -14.81 48.97 -0.88
C LEU A 145 -14.13 50.01 0.01
N ARG A 146 -13.63 51.11 -0.56
CA ARG A 146 -12.96 52.18 0.20
C ARG A 146 -13.94 53.19 0.84
N LYS A 147 -15.25 53.11 0.56
CA LYS A 147 -16.26 54.07 1.04
C LYS A 147 -17.23 53.55 2.11
N SER A 148 -16.86 52.52 2.85
CA SER A 148 -17.51 52.23 4.14
C SER A 148 -16.53 52.26 5.31
N PRO A 149 -16.25 53.46 5.86
CA PRO A 149 -15.84 53.63 7.23
C PRO A 149 -17.06 53.76 8.16
N VAL A 150 -17.10 52.90 9.18
CA VAL A 150 -17.57 53.11 10.59
C VAL A 150 -18.79 54.01 10.83
N ALA A 151 -19.84 53.44 11.45
CA ALA A 151 -20.64 54.13 12.45
C ALA A 151 -20.52 53.34 13.78
N PRO A 152 -20.23 54.01 14.92
CA PRO A 152 -19.96 53.37 16.21
C PRO A 152 -21.23 53.07 17.02
N SER A 153 -21.04 52.11 17.95
CA SER A 153 -21.87 51.72 19.10
C SER A 153 -23.24 51.11 18.84
#